data_AF-A0A844Q8X1-F1
#
_entry.id   AF-A0A844Q8X1-F1
#
_cell.length_a   1.000
_cell.length_b   1.000
_cell.length_c   1.000
_cell.angle_alpha   90.00
_cell.angle_beta   90.00
_cell.angle_gamma   90.00
#
_symmetry.space_group_name_H-M   'P 1'
#
loop_
_entity.id
_entity.type
_entity.pdbx_description
1 polymer ?
#
loop_
_entity_poly.entity_id
_entity_poly.type
_entity_poly.pdbx_seq_one_letter_code
_entity_poly.pdbx_strand_id
1 'polypeptide(L)'
;MKRLLFVCALLVVVAGCSAPNNGVTIKVDRTSASADSMTYRLHNASDATYPFEKSYIVRRHKDASWQAVPFTEAFERELAKKVVRPGETEVVEVPMDAFQEPLRPGKYRITQTLFDEDGEAFHVTVSFPVNS
;
A
#
# COMPACT_ATOMS: atom_id res chain seq x y z
N MET A 1 -32.34 23.44 -36.74
CA MET A 1 -32.82 23.63 -35.35
C MET A 1 -31.71 23.17 -34.40
N LYS A 2 -31.21 24.09 -33.57
CA LYS A 2 -30.16 23.92 -32.54
C LYS A 2 -30.78 23.38 -31.25
N ARG A 3 -30.34 22.21 -30.74
CA ARG A 3 -30.45 21.72 -29.33
C ARG A 3 -29.55 20.49 -29.21
N LEU A 4 -28.78 20.19 -28.16
CA LEU A 4 -28.32 20.85 -26.95
C LEU A 4 -27.19 19.91 -26.48
N LEU A 5 -26.03 20.42 -26.07
CA LEU A 5 -25.01 19.60 -25.42
C LEU A 5 -25.59 18.97 -24.13
N PHE A 6 -25.34 17.68 -23.92
CA PHE A 6 -25.16 17.14 -22.57
C PHE A 6 -23.89 16.31 -22.56
N VAL A 7 -22.82 16.97 -22.15
CA VAL A 7 -21.57 16.36 -21.70
C VAL A 7 -21.88 15.70 -20.37
N CYS A 8 -21.99 14.37 -20.33
CA CYS A 8 -21.83 13.64 -19.08
C CYS A 8 -20.38 13.17 -19.02
N ALA A 9 -19.54 14.08 -18.52
CA ALA A 9 -18.21 13.75 -18.01
C ALA A 9 -18.41 12.80 -16.83
N LEU A 10 -18.21 11.50 -17.04
CA LEU A 10 -18.19 10.52 -15.97
C LEU A 10 -16.85 10.67 -15.25
N LEU A 11 -16.92 11.26 -14.05
CA LEU A 11 -15.79 11.52 -13.17
C LEU A 11 -15.27 10.20 -12.57
N VAL A 12 -14.11 9.76 -13.07
CA VAL A 12 -12.97 9.13 -12.38
C VAL A 12 -13.21 8.60 -10.95
N VAL A 13 -13.18 7.28 -10.80
CA VAL A 13 -12.52 6.63 -9.65
C VAL A 13 -11.34 5.83 -10.23
N VAL A 14 -10.21 6.52 -10.44
CA VAL A 14 -8.93 5.84 -10.63
C VAL A 14 -8.56 5.34 -9.23
N ALA A 15 -8.97 4.11 -8.92
CA ALA A 15 -8.23 3.30 -7.96
C ALA A 15 -6.77 3.34 -8.46
N GLY A 16 -5.86 3.86 -7.65
CA GLY A 16 -4.49 4.13 -8.06
C GLY A 16 -3.85 2.89 -8.65
N CYS A 17 -3.78 2.82 -9.99
CA CYS A 17 -2.94 1.86 -10.68
C CYS A 17 -1.49 2.29 -10.43
N SER A 18 -0.85 1.73 -9.41
CA SER A 18 0.60 1.63 -9.40
C SER A 18 0.98 0.77 -10.61
N ALA A 19 1.84 1.27 -11.50
CA ALA A 19 2.43 0.42 -12.53
C ALA A 19 3.09 -0.79 -11.84
N PRO A 20 2.92 -2.02 -12.36
CA PRO A 20 3.55 -3.19 -11.78
C PRO A 20 5.08 -3.02 -11.86
N ASN A 21 5.75 -3.00 -10.71
CA ASN A 21 7.21 -3.13 -10.67
C ASN A 21 7.52 -4.63 -10.67
N ASN A 22 8.23 -5.09 -11.70
CA ASN A 22 8.56 -6.50 -11.89
C ASN A 22 7.33 -7.43 -11.91
N GLY A 23 6.17 -6.95 -12.37
CA GLY A 23 4.92 -7.73 -12.37
C GLY A 23 4.24 -7.85 -11.01
N VAL A 24 4.77 -7.22 -9.96
CA VAL A 24 4.17 -7.18 -8.62
C VAL A 24 3.36 -5.91 -8.42
N THR A 25 2.18 -6.05 -7.81
CA THR A 25 1.29 -4.92 -7.48
C THR A 25 0.86 -4.95 -6.02
N ILE A 26 0.63 -3.78 -5.42
CA ILE A 26 -0.02 -3.67 -4.12
C ILE A 26 -1.40 -3.04 -4.29
N LYS A 27 -2.39 -3.60 -3.59
CA LYS A 27 -3.72 -3.02 -3.43
C LYS A 27 -4.08 -2.96 -1.95
N VAL A 28 -4.65 -1.86 -1.47
CA VAL A 28 -5.20 -1.80 -0.11
C VAL A 28 -6.68 -2.11 -0.19
N ASP A 29 -7.14 -3.14 0.54
CA ASP A 29 -8.55 -3.58 0.43
C ASP A 29 -9.49 -2.79 1.34
N ARG A 30 -8.98 -2.25 2.46
CA ARG A 30 -9.79 -1.54 3.43
C ARG A 30 -9.00 -0.45 4.14
N THR A 31 -9.57 0.74 4.13
CA THR A 31 -8.93 1.96 4.64
C THR A 31 -9.94 2.71 5.52
N SER A 32 -10.18 2.22 6.72
CA SER A 32 -11.03 2.91 7.72
C SER A 32 -10.24 3.11 9.01
N ALA A 33 -10.27 4.32 9.57
CA ALA A 33 -9.66 4.61 10.88
C ALA A 33 -10.37 3.89 12.05
N SER A 34 -11.55 3.33 11.80
CA SER A 34 -12.36 2.60 12.79
C SER A 34 -12.08 1.11 12.85
N ALA A 35 -11.12 0.59 12.08
CA ALA A 35 -10.74 -0.82 12.11
C ALA A 35 -9.49 -1.00 12.97
N ASP A 36 -9.44 -2.08 13.75
CA ASP A 36 -8.27 -2.42 14.58
C ASP A 36 -7.00 -2.64 13.75
N SER A 37 -7.17 -2.94 12.45
CA SER A 37 -6.09 -3.09 11.49
C SER A 37 -6.47 -2.62 10.08
N MET A 38 -5.44 -2.36 9.28
CA MET A 38 -5.52 -2.11 7.86
C MET A 38 -4.88 -3.29 7.13
N THR A 39 -5.48 -3.77 6.05
CA THR A 39 -4.89 -4.84 5.23
C THR A 39 -4.52 -4.33 3.85
N TYR A 40 -3.34 -4.72 3.37
CA TYR A 40 -3.00 -4.60 1.96
C TYR A 40 -2.65 -5.97 1.37
N ARG A 41 -2.96 -6.13 0.08
CA ARG A 41 -2.68 -7.29 -0.74
C ARG A 41 -1.49 -7.02 -1.63
N LEU A 42 -0.51 -7.91 -1.55
CA LEU A 42 0.61 -7.99 -2.46
C LEU A 42 0.31 -9.09 -3.48
N HIS A 43 0.03 -8.72 -4.72
CA HIS A 43 -0.26 -9.67 -5.80
C HIS A 43 0.92 -9.75 -6.75
N ASN A 44 1.43 -10.96 -6.95
CA ASN A 44 2.47 -11.25 -7.92
C ASN A 44 1.84 -11.80 -9.21
N ALA A 45 1.82 -10.98 -10.26
CA ALA A 45 1.34 -11.35 -11.58
C ALA A 45 2.50 -11.75 -12.52
N SER A 46 3.73 -11.88 -12.00
CA SER A 46 4.88 -12.36 -12.76
C SER A 46 5.07 -13.87 -12.58
N ASP A 47 6.03 -14.42 -13.33
CA ASP A 47 6.44 -15.83 -13.25
C ASP A 47 7.61 -16.05 -12.27
N ALA A 48 8.10 -14.99 -11.61
CA ALA A 48 9.20 -15.06 -10.64
C ALA A 48 8.69 -15.12 -9.20
N THR A 49 9.51 -15.59 -8.28
CA THR A 49 9.19 -15.63 -6.84
C THR A 49 9.90 -14.52 -6.11
N TYR A 50 9.17 -13.76 -5.27
CA TYR A 50 9.74 -12.61 -4.57
C TYR A 50 9.72 -12.80 -3.05
N PRO A 51 10.87 -13.00 -2.39
CA PRO A 51 10.98 -12.86 -0.95
C PRO A 51 10.77 -11.40 -0.53
N PHE A 52 10.17 -11.22 0.64
CA PHE A 52 9.99 -9.91 1.25
C PHE A 52 10.01 -10.03 2.77
N GLU A 53 10.32 -8.94 3.45
CA GLU A 53 10.21 -8.85 4.90
C GLU A 53 8.86 -8.23 5.27
N LYS A 54 8.24 -8.67 6.37
CA LYS A 54 7.06 -7.98 6.94
C LYS A 54 7.32 -6.51 7.31
N SER A 55 8.54 -6.01 7.19
CA SER A 55 8.88 -4.60 7.36
C SER A 55 8.34 -3.78 6.16
N TYR A 56 7.54 -2.76 6.47
CA TYR A 56 7.03 -1.80 5.51
C TYR A 56 7.13 -0.39 6.08
N ILE A 57 7.18 0.61 5.20
CA ILE A 57 7.21 2.02 5.60
C ILE A 57 5.86 2.65 5.30
N VAL A 58 5.22 3.17 6.34
CA VAL A 58 4.03 4.03 6.19
C VAL A 58 4.47 5.48 6.18
N ARG A 59 3.97 6.27 5.22
CA ARG A 59 4.23 7.70 5.14
C ARG A 59 2.92 8.48 5.03
N ARG A 60 2.85 9.62 5.72
CA ARG A 60 1.75 10.59 5.63
C ARG A 60 2.15 11.76 4.73
N HIS A 61 1.24 12.23 3.90
CA HIS A 61 1.43 13.46 3.16
C HIS A 61 1.08 14.67 4.03
N LYS A 62 2.06 15.51 4.35
CA LYS A 62 1.93 16.73 5.15
C LYS A 62 2.82 17.83 4.57
N ASP A 63 2.29 19.05 4.46
CA ASP A 63 3.05 20.23 4.02
C ASP A 63 3.80 20.00 2.69
N ALA A 64 3.11 19.43 1.69
CA ALA A 64 3.65 19.05 0.38
C ALA A 64 4.79 18.00 0.38
N SER A 65 4.98 17.30 1.51
CA SER A 65 6.03 16.28 1.67
C SER A 65 5.47 14.96 2.22
N TRP A 66 6.18 13.86 1.96
CA TRP A 66 5.85 12.54 2.54
C TRP A 66 6.74 12.28 3.75
N GLN A 67 6.13 12.30 4.94
CA GLN A 67 6.81 12.11 6.22
C GLN A 67 6.59 10.68 6.72
N ALA A 68 7.64 10.05 7.27
CA ALA A 68 7.51 8.72 7.87
C ALA A 68 6.59 8.77 9.09
N VAL A 69 5.73 7.76 9.20
CA VAL A 69 4.91 7.53 10.40
C VAL A 69 5.69 6.57 11.29
N PRO A 70 6.03 6.97 12.53
CA PRO A 70 6.83 6.12 13.40
C PRO A 70 6.03 4.93 13.93
N PHE A 71 6.67 3.76 13.96
CA PHE A 71 6.15 2.55 14.58
C PHE A 71 6.59 2.45 16.04
N THR A 72 5.90 1.61 16.82
CA THR A 72 6.35 1.23 18.16
C THR A 72 7.54 0.28 18.05
N GLU A 73 8.44 0.32 19.04
CA GLU A 73 9.61 -0.58 19.07
C GLU A 73 9.20 -2.07 19.09
N ALA A 74 8.01 -2.39 19.60
CA ALA A 74 7.48 -3.74 19.61
C ALA A 74 7.23 -4.26 18.19
N PHE A 75 6.67 -3.42 17.33
CA PHE A 75 6.40 -3.77 15.93
C PHE A 75 7.69 -3.93 15.11
N GLU A 76 8.68 -3.06 15.34
CA GLU A 76 9.97 -3.10 14.61
C GLU A 76 10.76 -4.41 14.82
N ARG A 77 10.49 -5.14 15.91
CA ARG A 77 11.13 -6.43 16.20
C ARG A 77 10.49 -7.62 15.47
N GLU A 78 9.28 -7.46 14.90
CA GLU A 78 8.59 -8.54 14.19
C GLU A 78 9.04 -8.63 12.72
N LEU A 79 10.33 -8.92 12.50
CA LEU A 79 10.87 -9.19 11.17
C LEU A 79 10.62 -10.65 10.80
N ALA A 80 9.52 -10.91 10.09
CA ALA A 80 9.27 -12.21 9.46
C ALA A 80 9.58 -12.14 7.96
N LYS A 81 10.42 -13.05 7.48
CA LYS A 81 10.62 -13.26 6.05
C LYS A 81 9.45 -14.04 5.48
N LYS A 82 8.88 -13.55 4.39
CA LYS A 82 7.80 -14.14 3.63
C LYS A 82 8.18 -14.19 2.15
N VAL A 83 7.34 -14.86 1.36
CA VAL A 83 7.53 -15.04 -0.08
C VAL A 83 6.18 -14.89 -0.74
N VAL A 84 6.13 -14.21 -1.89
CA VAL A 84 4.96 -14.21 -2.78
C VAL A 84 5.32 -14.90 -4.09
N ARG A 85 4.74 -16.08 -4.32
CA ARG A 85 4.98 -16.90 -5.51
C ARG A 85 4.22 -16.39 -6.74
N PRO A 86 4.54 -16.88 -7.95
CA PRO A 86 3.78 -16.58 -9.16
C PRO A 86 2.28 -16.82 -8.98
N GLY A 87 1.47 -15.82 -9.33
CA GLY A 87 0.01 -15.84 -9.21
C GLY A 87 -0.53 -15.71 -7.78
N GLU A 88 0.34 -15.71 -6.75
CA GLU A 88 -0.07 -15.64 -5.35
C GLU A 88 -0.52 -14.22 -4.98
N THR A 89 -1.40 -14.14 -3.98
CA THR A 89 -1.74 -12.90 -3.31
C THR A 89 -1.51 -13.07 -1.82
N GLU A 90 -0.59 -12.29 -1.29
CA GLU A 90 -0.27 -12.27 0.13
C GLU A 90 -1.02 -11.12 0.81
N VAL A 91 -1.71 -11.40 1.91
CA VAL A 91 -2.43 -10.40 2.70
C VAL A 91 -1.56 -10.01 3.89
N VAL A 92 -1.21 -8.74 3.97
CA VAL A 92 -0.45 -8.18 5.08
C VAL A 92 -1.35 -7.31 5.93
N GLU A 93 -1.42 -7.65 7.21
CA GLU A 93 -2.12 -6.90 8.23
C GLU A 93 -1.19 -5.90 8.89
N VAL A 94 -1.67 -4.65 8.96
CA VAL A 94 -1.02 -3.51 9.60
C VAL A 94 -1.89 -3.13 10.79
N PRO A 95 -1.53 -3.56 12.01
CA PRO A 95 -2.36 -3.28 13.17
C PRO A 95 -2.23 -1.80 13.55
N MET A 96 -3.33 -1.15 13.92
CA MET A 96 -3.34 0.29 14.18
C MET A 96 -2.59 0.67 15.47
N ASP A 97 -2.38 -0.28 16.38
CA ASP A 97 -1.57 -0.13 17.59
C ASP A 97 -0.06 -0.28 17.33
N ALA A 98 0.35 -0.65 16.11
CA ALA A 98 1.76 -0.65 15.72
C ALA A 98 2.36 0.76 15.60
N PHE A 99 1.55 1.81 15.55
CA PHE A 99 2.01 3.19 15.41
C PHE A 99 2.19 3.87 16.78
N GLN A 100 3.19 4.73 16.91
CA GLN A 100 3.40 5.49 18.17
C GLN A 100 2.24 6.45 18.48
N GLU A 101 1.60 6.97 17.44
CA GLU A 101 0.39 7.80 17.55
C GLU A 101 -0.71 7.23 16.65
N PRO A 102 -1.99 7.36 17.05
CA PRO A 102 -3.12 7.02 16.18
C PRO A 102 -3.05 7.76 14.83
N LEU A 103 -3.34 7.03 13.75
CA LEU A 103 -3.40 7.63 12.42
C LEU A 103 -4.54 8.65 12.35
N ARG A 104 -4.21 9.89 11.99
CA ARG A 104 -5.19 10.97 11.80
C ARG A 104 -5.73 10.95 10.38
N PRO A 105 -6.92 11.52 10.11
CA PRO A 105 -7.42 11.66 8.76
C PRO A 105 -6.40 12.34 7.81
N GLY A 106 -6.29 11.83 6.58
CA GLY A 106 -5.35 12.34 5.59
C GLY A 106 -4.96 11.34 4.50
N LYS A 107 -3.95 11.72 3.71
CA LYS A 107 -3.41 10.87 2.64
C LYS A 107 -2.15 10.16 3.13
N TYR A 108 -2.11 8.85 2.91
CA TYR A 108 -1.02 7.98 3.32
C TYR A 108 -0.51 7.16 2.14
N ARG A 109 0.68 6.59 2.29
CA ARG A 109 1.21 5.56 1.40
C ARG A 109 1.95 4.50 2.20
N ILE A 110 1.85 3.25 1.75
CA ILE A 110 2.67 2.14 2.21
C ILE A 110 3.68 1.83 1.12
N THR A 111 4.94 1.65 1.51
CA THR A 111 6.00 1.12 0.66
C THR A 111 6.46 -0.21 1.23
N GLN A 112 6.34 -1.27 0.43
CA GLN A 112 6.90 -2.59 0.73
C GLN A 112 8.16 -2.80 -0.10
N THR A 113 9.20 -3.33 0.52
CA THR A 113 10.42 -3.76 -0.16
C THR A 113 10.33 -5.26 -0.45
N LEU A 114 10.64 -5.64 -1.68
CA LEU A 114 10.81 -7.02 -2.12
C LEU A 114 12.21 -7.17 -2.69
N PHE A 115 12.66 -8.40 -2.82
CA PHE A 115 13.93 -8.74 -3.44
C PHE A 115 13.68 -9.68 -4.62
N ASP A 116 14.38 -9.45 -5.73
CA ASP A 116 14.36 -10.36 -6.88
C ASP A 116 15.32 -11.55 -6.68
N GLU A 117 15.49 -12.35 -7.73
CA GLU A 117 16.33 -13.56 -7.71
C GLU A 117 17.82 -13.25 -7.52
N ASP A 118 18.26 -12.06 -7.93
CA ASP A 118 19.63 -11.57 -7.75
C ASP A 118 19.84 -10.97 -6.34
N GLY A 119 18.77 -10.86 -5.55
CA GLY A 119 18.77 -10.22 -4.25
C GLY A 119 18.69 -8.69 -4.32
N GLU A 120 18.41 -8.13 -5.50
CA GLU A 120 18.25 -6.69 -5.68
C GLU A 120 16.91 -6.23 -5.13
N ALA A 121 16.94 -5.14 -4.36
CA ALA A 121 15.75 -4.61 -3.71
C ALA A 121 14.94 -3.76 -4.68
N PHE A 122 13.64 -4.00 -4.75
CA PHE A 122 12.69 -3.11 -5.41
C PHE A 122 11.50 -2.78 -4.49
N HIS A 123 10.85 -1.67 -4.79
CA HIS A 123 9.79 -1.13 -3.94
C HIS A 123 8.48 -1.07 -4.70
N VAL A 124 7.41 -1.53 -4.08
CA VAL A 124 6.04 -1.30 -4.53
C VAL A 124 5.36 -0.39 -3.52
N THR A 125 4.65 0.62 -4.03
CA THR A 125 4.03 1.65 -3.20
C THR A 125 2.58 1.84 -3.61
N VAL A 126 1.71 1.91 -2.62
CA VAL A 126 0.28 2.21 -2.80
C VAL A 126 -0.08 3.41 -1.94
N SER A 127 -0.90 4.31 -2.48
CA SER A 127 -1.48 5.42 -1.72
C SER A 127 -2.90 5.10 -1.30
N PHE A 128 -3.28 5.54 -0.11
CA PHE A 128 -4.61 5.34 0.44
C PHE A 128 -5.04 6.51 1.34
N PRO A 129 -6.34 6.80 1.44
CA PRO A 129 -6.86 7.76 2.40
C PRO A 129 -7.09 7.10 3.77
N VAL A 130 -6.92 7.86 4.84
CA VAL A 130 -7.49 7.54 6.17
C VAL A 130 -8.64 8.52 6.38
N ASN A 131 -9.85 7.98 6.56
CA ASN A 131 -11.09 8.75 6.75
C ASN A 131 -11.52 8.72 8.22
N SER A 132 -12.14 9.80 8.69
CA SER A 132 -12.79 9.92 10.01
C SER A 132 -14.06 9.10 10.11
#